data_AF-A0A8T5BFI9-F1
#
_entry.id   AF-A0A8T5BFI9-F1
#
_cell.length_a   1.000
_cell.length_b   1.000
_cell.length_c   1.000
_cell.angle_alpha   90.00
_cell.angle_beta   90.00
_cell.angle_gamma   90.00
#
_symmetry.space_group_name_H-M   'P 1'
#
loop_
_entity.id
_entity.type
_entity.pdbx_description
1 polymer ?
#
loop_
_entity_poly.entity_id
_entity_poly.type
_entity_poly.pdbx_seq_one_letter_code
_entity_poly.pdbx_strand_id
1 'polypeptide(L)' 'MARDGIYRLYIIKDGKLERKLPFCNRCGRGYFMADHGDRYTCGHCSLTIFKSEKKRRRS' A
#
# COMPACT_ATOMS: atom_id res chain seq x y z
N MET A 1 19.87 -0.07 14.03
CA MET A 1 18.92 -0.12 12.89
C MET A 1 17.77 0.81 13.21
N ALA A 2 17.82 2.07 12.75
CA ALA A 2 16.76 3.03 13.00
C ALA A 2 15.47 2.50 12.36
N ARG A 3 14.45 2.26 13.18
CA ARG A 3 13.14 1.81 12.71
C ARG A 3 12.51 2.99 11.99
N ASP A 4 12.65 3.01 10.67
CA ASP A 4 11.98 3.98 9.82
C ASP A 4 10.48 3.92 10.11
N GLY A 5 9.98 4.95 10.79
CA GLY A 5 8.62 4.97 11.30
C GLY A 5 7.61 5.05 10.16
N ILE A 6 6.40 4.58 10.45
CA ILE A 6 5.25 4.53 9.54
C ILE A 6 4.95 5.90 8.88
N TYR A 7 5.35 7.01 9.52
CA TYR A 7 5.22 8.37 9.00
C TYR A 7 5.86 8.57 7.61
N ARG A 8 6.91 7.83 7.26
CA ARG A 8 7.59 7.95 5.95
C ARG A 8 6.76 7.43 4.77
N LEU A 9 5.70 6.70 5.06
CA LEU A 9 4.74 6.19 4.08
C LEU A 9 3.67 7.22 3.72
N TYR A 10 3.63 8.35 4.42
CA TYR A 10 2.77 9.48 4.10
C TYR A 10 3.60 10.58 3.43
N ILE A 11 3.12 11.09 2.30
CA ILE A 11 3.70 12.24 1.60
C ILE A 11 2.62 13.31 1.52
N ILE A 12 3.01 14.57 1.72
CA ILE A 12 2.14 15.70 1.41
C ILE A 12 2.53 16.18 0.02
N LYS A 13 1.62 16.05 -0.94
CA LYS A 13 1.76 16.58 -2.31
C LYS A 13 0.68 17.63 -2.51
N ASP A 14 1.10 18.86 -2.80
CA ASP A 14 0.19 19.99 -3.07
C ASP A 14 -0.89 20.20 -1.99
N GLY A 15 -0.49 20.05 -0.71
CA GLY A 15 -1.40 20.16 0.43
C GLY A 15 -2.32 18.95 0.66
N LYS A 16 -2.22 17.89 -0.16
CA LYS A 16 -2.97 16.64 0.00
C LYS A 16 -2.09 15.54 0.59
N LEU A 17 -2.63 14.84 1.58
CA LEU A 17 -1.98 13.69 2.21
C LEU A 17 -2.10 12.47 1.28
N GLU A 18 -1.06 12.18 0.52
CA GLU A 18 -0.93 10.96 -0.27
C GLU A 18 -0.21 9.87 0.51
N ARG A 19 -0.54 8.62 0.20
CA ARG A 19 0.03 7.43 0.86
C ARG A 19 0.86 6.68 -0.16
N LYS A 20 2.08 6.29 0.19
CA LYS A 20 2.99 5.52 -0.67
C LYS A 20 2.51 4.09 -0.89
N LEU A 21 1.93 3.48 0.14
CA LEU A 21 1.53 2.07 0.15
C LEU A 21 0.03 1.95 0.43
N PRO A 22 -0.66 0.97 -0.19
CA PRO A 22 -2.06 0.70 0.10
C PRO A 22 -2.23 0.07 1.48
N PHE A 23 -3.41 0.27 2.06
CA PHE A 23 -3.84 -0.43 3.27
C PHE A 23 -4.39 -1.81 2.93
N CYS A 24 -4.21 -2.76 3.86
CA CYS A 24 -4.87 -4.03 3.78
C CYS A 24 -6.39 -3.85 3.99
N ASN A 25 -7.20 -4.35 3.05
CA ASN A 25 -8.66 -4.30 3.12
C ASN A 25 -9.25 -5.13 4.28
N ARG A 26 -8.55 -6.20 4.71
CA ARG A 26 -8.96 -7.08 5.81
C ARG A 26 -8.52 -6.56 7.18
N CYS A 27 -7.30 -6.07 7.29
CA CYS A 27 -6.75 -5.61 8.57
C CYS A 27 -7.14 -4.16 8.90
N GLY A 28 -7.55 -3.38 7.90
CA GLY A 28 -8.02 -2.01 8.08
C GLY A 28 -6.92 -0.95 8.13
N ARG A 29 -7.32 0.24 8.60
CA ARG A 29 -6.46 1.44 8.64
C ARG A 29 -5.31 1.23 9.63
N GLY A 30 -4.09 1.46 9.16
CA GLY A 30 -2.85 1.27 9.94
C GLY A 30 -1.98 0.10 9.46
N TYR A 31 -2.56 -0.86 8.73
CA TYR A 31 -1.82 -2.00 8.16
C TYR A 31 -1.45 -1.76 6.70
N PHE A 32 -0.22 -1.29 6.49
CA PHE A 32 0.33 -1.13 5.16
C PHE A 32 0.69 -2.49 4.55
N MET A 33 0.37 -2.67 3.27
CA MET A 33 0.84 -3.83 2.53
C MET A 33 2.27 -3.58 2.05
N ALA A 34 3.11 -4.60 2.12
CA ALA A 34 4.45 -4.57 1.57
C ALA A 34 4.37 -4.64 0.04
N ASP A 35 5.08 -3.74 -0.63
CA ASP A 35 5.19 -3.75 -2.08
C ASP A 35 6.41 -4.58 -2.52
N HIS A 36 6.17 -5.62 -3.31
CA HIS A 36 7.20 -6.47 -3.89
C HIS A 36 7.45 -6.19 -5.39
N GLY A 37 6.82 -5.15 -5.95
CA GLY A 37 6.92 -4.76 -7.35
C GLY A 37 5.75 -5.31 -8.17
N ASP A 38 5.59 -6.64 -8.19
CA ASP A 38 4.53 -7.38 -8.89
C ASP A 38 3.25 -7.56 -8.06
N ARG A 39 3.38 -7.52 -6.73
CA ARG A 39 2.31 -7.78 -5.78
C ARG A 39 2.44 -6.97 -4.50
N TYR A 40 1.31 -6.78 -3.84
CA TYR A 40 1.22 -6.29 -2.48
C TYR A 40 0.92 -7.45 -1.54
N THR A 41 1.67 -7.58 -0.46
CA THR A 41 1.47 -8.65 0.53
C THR A 41 1.28 -8.07 1.92
N CYS A 42 0.25 -8.54 2.63
CA CYS A 42 0.01 -8.19 4.02
C CYS A 42 0.66 -9.22 4.95
N GLY A 43 1.61 -8.78 5.78
CA GLY A 43 2.28 -9.64 6.76
C GLY A 43 1.41 -10.05 7.96
N HIS A 44 0.23 -9.44 8.14
CA HIS A 44 -0.67 -9.76 9.27
C HIS A 44 -1.74 -10.81 8.93
N CYS A 45 -2.39 -10.69 7.76
CA CYS A 45 -3.46 -11.61 7.34
C CYS A 45 -3.10 -12.48 6.13
N SER A 46 -1.83 -12.47 5.70
CA SER A 46 -1.32 -13.24 4.56
C SER A 46 -2.00 -12.91 3.22
N LEU A 47 -2.71 -11.79 3.13
CA LEU A 47 -3.40 -11.37 1.91
C LEU A 47 -2.38 -10.90 0.88
N THR A 48 -2.43 -11.49 -0.32
CA THR A 48 -1.63 -11.07 -1.46
C THR A 48 -2.54 -10.52 -2.55
N ILE A 49 -2.27 -9.29 -2.99
CA ILE A 49 -2.95 -8.61 -4.08
C ILE A 49 -1.94 -8.39 -5.19
N PHE A 50 -2.11 -9.07 -6.31
CA PHE A 50 -1.27 -8.84 -7.48
C PHE A 50 -1.65 -7.51 -8.12
N LYS A 51 -0.65 -6.73 -8.55
CA LYS A 51 -0.87 -5.48 -9.29
C LYS A 51 -1.33 -5.83 -10.70
N SER A 52 -2.59 -6.23 -10.84
CA SER A 52 -3.15 -6.49 -12.16
C SER A 52 -3.20 -5.19 -12.94
N GLU A 53 -2.58 -5.16 -14.12
CA GLU A 53 -2.57 -4.05 -15.05
C GLU A 53 -3.96 -3.83 -15.70
N LYS A 54 -5.02 -3.73 -14.89
CA LYS A 54 -6.38 -3.40 -15.34
C LYS A 54 -6.49 -1.89 -15.56
N LYS A 55 -5.67 -1.38 -16.48
CA LYS A 55 -5.95 -0.17 -17.26
C LYS A 55 -6.41 -0.54 -18.68
N ARG A 56 -7.13 -1.65 -18.83
CA ARG A 56 -7.81 -2.03 -20.08
C ARG A 56 -9.21 -2.53 -19.74
N ARG A 57 -10.23 -1.95 -20.37
CA ARG A 57 -11.66 -2.33 -20.43
C ARG A 57 -12.59 -1.63 -19.43
N ARG A 58 -12.98 -0.42 -19.82
CA ARG A 58 -14.34 0.17 -19.87
C ARG A 58 -14.12 1.53 -20.54
N SER A 59 -13.99 1.62 -21.87
CA SER A 59 -15.07 1.59 -22.87
C SER A 59 -16.38 2.16 -22.37
#